data_AF-A0A3D4P3T4-F1
#
_entry.id   AF-A0A3D4P3T4-F1
#
_cell.length_a   1.000
_cell.length_b   1.000
_cell.length_c   1.000
_cell.angle_alpha   90.00
_cell.angle_beta   90.00
_cell.angle_gamma   90.00
#
_symmetry.space_group_name_H-M   'P 1'
#
loop_
_entity.id
_entity.type
_entity.pdbx_description
1 polymer ?
#
loop_
_entity_poly.entity_id
_entity_poly.type
_entity_poly.pdbx_seq_one_letter_code
_entity_poly.pdbx_strand_id
1 'polypeptide(L)'
;MDSCFSCDFSSRKVKMKGKYYIEGHKSKGGWEDEITLILQDDKGYGTLEEATTKAKEYFEKEKDLHLAVIYQEDKMGTKEGAKMMFRDDEGALEESLLFY
;
A
#
# COMPACT_ATOMS: atom_id res chain seq x y z
N MET A 1 -11.49 -15.78 -41.55
CA MET A 1 -12.18 -15.04 -40.48
C MET A 1 -11.46 -15.40 -39.21
N ASP A 2 -10.44 -14.58 -39.01
CA ASP A 2 -9.32 -14.71 -38.12
C ASP A 2 -9.65 -14.20 -36.72
N SER A 3 -8.78 -14.58 -35.78
CA SER A 3 -8.57 -13.97 -34.46
C SER A 3 -9.60 -14.24 -33.36
N CYS A 4 -9.51 -15.43 -32.77
CA CYS A 4 -9.65 -15.51 -31.31
C CYS A 4 -8.24 -15.46 -30.74
N PHE A 5 -7.83 -14.23 -30.41
CA PHE A 5 -6.62 -13.91 -29.66
C PHE A 5 -6.76 -14.57 -28.28
N SER A 6 -6.33 -15.83 -28.18
CA SER A 6 -6.17 -16.49 -26.89
C SER A 6 -5.06 -15.74 -26.17
N CYS A 7 -5.45 -14.75 -25.38
CA CYS A 7 -4.60 -14.07 -24.44
C CYS A 7 -3.93 -15.15 -23.59
N ASP A 8 -2.65 -15.38 -23.91
CA ASP A 8 -1.67 -16.02 -23.05
C ASP A 8 -1.57 -15.14 -21.81
N PHE A 9 -2.53 -15.28 -20.91
CA PHE A 9 -2.49 -14.65 -19.60
C PHE A 9 -1.51 -15.47 -18.78
N SER A 10 -0.25 -15.19 -19.08
CA SER A 10 0.94 -15.53 -18.34
C SER A 10 0.56 -15.83 -16.90
N SER A 11 0.60 -17.11 -16.54
CA SER A 11 0.54 -17.58 -15.17
C SER A 11 1.79 -17.08 -14.46
N ARG A 12 1.86 -15.76 -14.20
CA ARG A 12 2.79 -15.15 -13.28
C ARG A 12 2.49 -15.81 -11.95
N LYS A 13 3.46 -16.55 -11.46
CA LYS A 13 3.46 -17.26 -10.17
C LYS A 13 2.76 -16.41 -9.10
N VAL A 14 1.49 -16.72 -8.82
CA VAL A 14 0.79 -16.19 -7.64
C VAL A 14 1.35 -16.93 -6.42
N LYS A 15 2.48 -16.45 -5.93
CA LYS A 15 3.01 -16.72 -4.59
C LYS A 15 3.37 -15.33 -4.05
N MET A 16 2.64 -14.74 -3.09
CA MET A 16 2.02 -15.32 -1.91
C MET A 16 0.53 -14.94 -1.73
N LYS A 17 -0.31 -15.87 -1.26
CA LYS A 17 -1.66 -15.57 -0.74
C LYS A 17 -1.55 -14.98 0.68
N GLY A 18 -0.94 -13.81 0.81
CA GLY A 18 -0.92 -13.01 2.04
C GLY A 18 -2.00 -11.94 2.00
N LYS A 19 -2.58 -11.59 3.15
CA LYS A 19 -3.42 -10.39 3.24
C LYS A 19 -2.56 -9.14 3.09
N TYR A 20 -3.14 -8.07 2.57
CA TYR A 20 -2.51 -6.75 2.49
C TYR A 20 -2.89 -5.93 3.72
N TYR A 21 -1.92 -5.29 4.35
CA TYR A 21 -2.11 -4.43 5.52
C TYR A 21 -1.68 -3.00 5.20
N ILE A 22 -2.12 -2.05 6.01
CA ILE A 22 -1.88 -0.63 5.78
C ILE A 22 -1.25 -0.03 7.04
N GLU A 23 -0.10 0.60 6.84
CA GLU A 23 0.54 1.48 7.83
C GLU A 23 0.49 2.90 7.33
N GLY A 24 0.28 3.85 8.23
CA GLY A 24 0.19 5.26 7.94
C GLY A 24 1.02 6.08 8.92
N HIS A 25 1.77 7.03 8.35
CA HIS A 25 2.73 7.84 9.03
C HIS A 25 2.47 9.33 8.82
N LYS A 26 2.65 10.11 9.89
CA LYS A 26 2.77 11.57 9.80
C LYS A 26 4.14 11.98 9.27
N SER A 27 4.22 13.21 8.73
CA SER A 27 5.51 13.80 8.37
C SER A 27 6.36 14.02 9.64
N LYS A 28 7.68 13.86 9.53
CA LYS A 28 8.60 14.23 10.60
C LYS A 28 8.76 15.75 10.61
N GLY A 29 8.42 16.39 11.74
CA GLY A 29 8.69 17.81 11.95
C GLY A 29 10.14 18.06 12.38
N GLY A 30 10.80 17.06 12.93
CA GLY A 30 12.21 17.13 13.35
C GLY A 30 12.81 15.77 13.67
N TRP A 31 14.08 15.77 14.07
CA TRP A 31 14.82 14.55 14.43
C TRP A 31 14.32 13.92 15.73
N GLU A 32 13.67 14.71 16.60
CA GLU A 32 13.09 14.27 17.88
C GLU A 32 11.72 13.59 17.74
N ASP A 33 11.11 13.62 16.54
CA ASP A 33 9.90 12.82 16.27
C ASP A 33 10.27 11.34 16.15
N GLU A 34 10.32 10.67 17.30
CA GLU A 34 10.63 9.24 17.40
C GLU A 34 9.50 8.35 16.87
N ILE A 35 8.24 8.81 16.95
CA ILE A 35 7.06 8.06 16.52
C ILE A 35 6.31 8.83 15.44
N THR A 36 6.33 8.27 14.23
CA THR A 36 5.58 8.81 13.08
C THR A 36 4.38 7.94 12.72
N LEU A 37 4.32 6.70 13.19
CA LEU A 37 3.20 5.79 12.93
C LEU A 37 1.95 6.31 13.66
N ILE A 38 0.92 6.66 12.88
CA ILE A 38 -0.37 7.16 13.40
C ILE A 38 -1.54 6.25 12.99
N LEU A 39 -1.31 5.35 12.03
CA LEU A 39 -2.30 4.40 11.57
C LEU A 39 -1.64 3.04 11.37
N GLN A 40 -2.22 2.02 12.00
CA GLN A 40 -1.89 0.62 11.73
C GLN A 40 -3.22 -0.12 11.61
N ASP A 41 -3.55 -0.53 10.40
CA ASP A 41 -4.80 -1.24 10.13
C ASP A 41 -4.59 -2.75 10.29
N ASP A 42 -5.13 -3.31 11.37
CA ASP A 42 -5.10 -4.75 11.64
C ASP A 42 -6.00 -5.54 10.65
N LYS A 43 -6.85 -4.86 9.86
CA LYS A 43 -7.67 -5.50 8.84
C LYS A 43 -6.82 -5.81 7.62
N GLY A 44 -6.45 -7.07 7.49
CA GLY A 44 -5.83 -7.57 6.27
C GLY A 44 -6.83 -7.71 5.12
N TYR A 45 -6.54 -7.07 3.99
CA TYR A 45 -7.33 -7.05 2.75
C TYR A 45 -6.96 -8.19 1.79
N GLY A 46 -7.89 -8.60 0.93
CA GLY A 46 -7.69 -9.72 0.01
C GLY A 46 -6.87 -9.36 -1.21
N THR A 47 -6.92 -8.09 -1.64
CA THR A 47 -6.20 -7.58 -2.81
C THR A 47 -5.50 -6.25 -2.56
N LEU A 48 -4.48 -5.94 -3.37
CA LEU A 48 -3.78 -4.65 -3.32
C LEU A 48 -4.72 -3.47 -3.65
N GLU A 49 -5.69 -3.68 -4.54
CA GLU A 49 -6.65 -2.65 -4.94
C GLU A 49 -7.62 -2.29 -3.81
N GLU A 50 -8.11 -3.29 -3.07
CA GLU A 50 -8.91 -3.08 -1.87
C GLU A 50 -8.14 -2.28 -0.82
N ALA A 51 -6.89 -2.69 -0.53
CA ALA A 51 -6.03 -1.98 0.41
C ALA A 51 -5.73 -0.54 -0.06
N THR A 52 -5.52 -0.34 -1.37
CA THR A 52 -5.29 0.99 -1.96
C THR A 52 -6.51 1.89 -1.75
N THR A 53 -7.71 1.37 -2.01
CA THR A 53 -8.95 2.12 -1.81
C THR A 53 -9.11 2.54 -0.36
N LYS A 54 -8.78 1.65 0.58
CA LYS A 54 -8.81 1.97 2.02
C LYS A 54 -7.73 2.95 2.45
N ALA A 55 -6.52 2.85 1.91
CA ALA A 55 -5.47 3.83 2.13
C ALA A 55 -5.91 5.23 1.68
N LYS A 56 -6.57 5.36 0.52
CA LYS A 56 -7.16 6.64 0.05
C LYS A 56 -8.21 7.18 1.03
N GLU A 57 -9.12 6.33 1.50
CA GLU A 57 -10.11 6.74 2.52
C GLU A 57 -9.43 7.25 3.81
N TYR A 58 -8.28 6.68 4.19
CA TYR A 58 -7.52 7.19 5.34
C TYR A 58 -6.91 8.56 5.06
N PHE A 59 -6.38 8.81 3.86
CA PHE A 59 -5.91 10.14 3.49
C PHE A 59 -7.02 11.20 3.45
N GLU A 60 -8.27 10.83 3.18
CA GLU A 60 -9.38 11.79 3.23
C GLU A 60 -9.81 12.11 4.67
N LYS A 61 -9.74 11.13 5.57
CA LYS A 61 -10.20 11.24 6.96
C LYS A 61 -9.14 11.79 7.91
N GLU A 62 -7.90 11.35 7.73
CA GLU A 62 -6.76 11.69 8.59
C GLU A 62 -5.90 12.75 7.89
N LYS A 63 -5.97 13.99 8.37
CA LYS A 63 -5.27 15.11 7.75
C LYS A 63 -3.78 15.09 8.04
N ASP A 64 -3.38 14.49 9.15
CA ASP A 64 -1.98 14.37 9.58
C ASP A 64 -1.26 13.21 8.88
N LEU A 65 -2.00 12.36 8.14
CA LEU A 65 -1.43 11.30 7.33
C LEU A 65 -0.71 11.88 6.12
N HIS A 66 0.59 11.61 6.07
CA HIS A 66 1.47 12.11 5.02
C HIS A 66 2.01 10.98 4.15
N LEU A 67 2.20 9.79 4.71
CA LEU A 67 2.67 8.59 4.01
C LEU A 67 1.83 7.40 4.45
N ALA A 68 1.38 6.57 3.51
CA ALA A 68 0.84 5.25 3.79
C ALA A 68 1.61 4.19 3.02
N VAL A 69 1.87 3.06 3.67
CA VAL A 69 2.55 1.90 3.09
C VAL A 69 1.59 0.73 3.17
N ILE A 70 1.35 0.11 2.01
CA ILE A 70 0.62 -1.13 1.89
C ILE A 70 1.66 -2.24 1.81
N TYR A 71 1.57 -3.22 2.70
CA TYR A 71 2.53 -4.32 2.78
C TYR A 71 1.82 -5.68 2.91
N GLN A 72 2.54 -6.74 2.58
CA GLN A 72 2.17 -8.11 2.90
C GLN A 72 3.08 -8.61 4.02
N GLU A 73 2.54 -9.45 4.88
CA GLU A 73 3.31 -10.10 5.94
C GLU A 73 3.41 -11.60 5.65
N ASP A 74 4.63 -12.13 5.67
CA ASP A 74 4.86 -13.56 5.52
C ASP A 74 4.64 -14.33 6.83
N LYS A 75 4.76 -15.67 6.79
CA LYS A 75 4.56 -16.53 7.97
C LYS A 75 5.60 -16.33 9.08
N MET A 76 6.71 -15.65 8.79
CA MET A 76 7.79 -15.36 9.73
C MET A 76 7.68 -13.93 10.29
N GLY A 77 6.65 -13.18 9.90
CA GLY A 77 6.46 -11.79 10.31
C GLY A 77 7.28 -10.78 9.48
N THR A 78 7.87 -11.21 8.36
CA THR A 78 8.59 -10.31 7.46
C THR A 78 7.58 -9.47 6.68
N LYS A 79 7.70 -8.15 6.78
CA LYS A 79 6.88 -7.20 6.02
C LYS A 79 7.53 -6.90 4.68
N GLU A 80 6.81 -7.18 3.61
CA GLU A 80 7.19 -6.85 2.24
C GLU A 80 6.25 -5.75 1.74
N GLY A 81 6.80 -4.56 1.50
CA GLY A 81 6.03 -3.45 0.93
C GLY A 81 5.49 -3.85 -0.45
N ALA A 82 4.28 -3.44 -0.79
CA ALA A 82 3.70 -3.65 -2.12
C ALA A 82 3.54 -2.32 -2.83
N LYS A 83 3.06 -1.30 -2.09
CA LYS A 83 2.75 0.02 -2.63
C LYS A 83 2.91 1.07 -1.53
N MET A 84 3.32 2.27 -1.91
CA MET A 84 3.30 3.44 -1.05
C MET A 84 2.43 4.53 -1.66
N MET A 85 1.89 5.36 -0.78
CA MET A 85 1.09 6.52 -1.11
C MET A 85 1.55 7.67 -0.25
N PHE A 86 1.73 8.87 -0.79
CA PHE A 86 2.18 10.01 -0.01
C PHE A 86 1.58 11.30 -0.52
N ARG A 87 1.46 12.29 0.36
CA ARG A 87 1.15 13.66 -0.05
C ARG A 87 2.44 14.37 -0.41
N ASP A 88 2.48 14.98 -1.58
CA ASP A 88 3.59 15.84 -1.96
C ASP A 88 3.50 17.24 -1.30
N ASP A 89 4.45 18.10 -1.63
CA ASP A 89 4.52 19.47 -1.10
C ASP A 89 3.35 20.36 -1.57
N GLU A 90 2.68 20.00 -2.66
CA GLU A 90 1.48 20.68 -3.17
C GLU A 90 0.18 20.11 -2.54
N GLY A 91 0.31 19.07 -1.71
CA GLY A 91 -0.79 18.36 -1.08
C GLY A 91 -1.51 17.37 -2.00
N ALA A 92 -0.98 17.12 -3.20
CA ALA A 92 -1.50 16.11 -4.11
C ALA A 92 -1.11 14.71 -3.62
N LEU A 93 -2.01 13.75 -3.83
CA LEU A 93 -1.80 12.37 -3.43
C LEU A 93 -1.11 11.61 -4.56
N GLU A 94 0.12 11.20 -4.31
CA GLU A 94 0.94 10.41 -5.22
C GLU A 94 0.96 8.93 -4.80
N GLU A 95 1.07 8.04 -5.79
CA GLU A 95 1.05 6.60 -5.61
C GLU A 95 2.25 5.95 -6.31
N SER A 96 2.99 5.09 -5.62
CA SER A 96 4.14 4.38 -6.19
C SER A 96 4.18 2.92 -5.78
N LEU A 97 4.48 2.04 -6.74
CA LEU A 97 4.70 0.61 -6.47
C LEU A 97 6.12 0.43 -5.91
N LEU A 98 6.25 -0.35 -4.83
CA LEU A 98 7.53 -0.53 -4.14
C LEU A 98 8.39 -1.65 -4.74
N PHE A 99 7.80 -2.60 -5.46
CA PHE A 99 8.52 -3.70 -6.10
C PHE A 99 7.89 -4.06 -7.46
N TYR A 100 8.75 -4.41 -8.44
CA TYR A 100 8.40 -5.01 -9.73
C TYR A 100 9.29 -6.22 -10.00
#